data_AF-A0A9W8ZY00-F1
#
_entry.id   AF-A0A9W8ZY00-F1
#
_cell.length_a   1.000
_cell.length_b   1.000
_cell.length_c   1.000
_cell.angle_alpha   90.00
_cell.angle_beta   90.00
_cell.angle_gamma   90.00
#
_symmetry.space_group_name_H-M   'P 1'
#
loop_
_entity.id
_entity.type
_entity.pdbx_description
1 polymer ?
#
loop_
_entity_poly.entity_id
_entity_poly.type
_entity_poly.pdbx_seq_one_letter_code
_entity_poly.pdbx_strand_id
1 'polypeptide(L)'
;MSFSITLLTVSFIMGAYIIYNVNKRSPFWNIPGPRSHSFILGHICELFRNQVGLVSRLEMYVCIGVHSYLQNVRQTDFEWQETYGNVVRFKASFGSDYLMISDPKALQRVFQTSGYRWRKTPQRREFSRLTSGKGLAWADSMDNTPLPSFCLKTLAGDVHKRQRKIMLPGFSAPEAKNFFPFFSSCAATLCSRWANIISASSEQYQVFNVSEWMSRAALDAIGQAAFDYDFGATKDQDTELSKLYQGLMAKTFGAPSKTALLLLELFQYVPTSVMEFVNNHNPRFYSLHRVAHVAEATARHLIDTKSDLLLEGKNKKDIMSLLDNRKRKITKITSSRPPADPSLFPANIPPCSGSDTSGM
;
A
#
# COMPACT_ATOMS: atom_id res chain seq x y z
N MET A 1 -36.50 -14.84 -18.44
CA MET A 1 -35.74 -16.10 -18.64
C MET A 1 -34.30 -15.88 -19.08
N SER A 2 -33.99 -14.90 -19.93
CA SER A 2 -32.63 -14.67 -20.47
C SER A 2 -31.55 -14.35 -19.41
N PHE A 3 -31.89 -13.63 -18.34
CA PHE A 3 -30.96 -13.29 -17.25
C PHE A 3 -30.48 -14.49 -16.41
N SER A 4 -31.27 -15.57 -16.35
CA SER A 4 -30.92 -16.75 -15.55
C SER A 4 -29.95 -17.67 -16.32
N ILE A 5 -30.11 -17.72 -17.65
CA ILE A 5 -29.24 -18.48 -18.56
C ILE A 5 -27.86 -17.81 -18.65
N THR A 6 -27.78 -16.48 -18.67
CA THR A 6 -26.48 -15.76 -18.65
C THR A 6 -25.73 -15.97 -17.33
N LEU A 7 -26.43 -16.02 -16.20
CA LEU A 7 -25.79 -16.28 -14.90
C LEU A 7 -25.26 -17.71 -14.78
N LEU A 8 -26.02 -18.69 -15.27
CA LEU A 8 -25.60 -20.10 -15.30
C LEU A 8 -24.42 -20.33 -16.25
N THR A 9 -24.41 -19.69 -17.41
CA THR A 9 -23.29 -19.79 -18.36
C THR A 9 -22.03 -19.12 -17.85
N VAL A 10 -22.12 -17.95 -17.20
CA VAL A 10 -20.97 -17.30 -16.54
C VAL A 10 -20.45 -18.17 -15.39
N SER A 11 -21.33 -18.75 -14.58
CA SER A 11 -20.94 -19.68 -13.50
C SER A 11 -20.24 -20.93 -14.05
N PHE A 12 -20.76 -21.50 -15.14
CA PHE A 12 -20.15 -22.66 -15.80
C PHE A 12 -18.78 -22.34 -16.41
N ILE A 13 -18.65 -21.21 -17.12
CA ILE A 13 -17.38 -20.76 -17.69
C ILE A 13 -16.36 -20.47 -16.58
N MET A 14 -16.77 -19.84 -15.48
CA MET A 14 -15.91 -19.60 -14.33
C MET A 14 -15.48 -20.91 -13.66
N GLY A 15 -16.40 -21.87 -13.49
CA GLY A 15 -16.10 -23.22 -13.01
C GLY A 15 -15.10 -23.95 -13.90
N ALA A 16 -15.33 -23.95 -15.22
CA ALA A 16 -14.43 -24.57 -16.20
C ALA A 16 -13.05 -23.89 -16.22
N TYR A 17 -12.99 -22.56 -16.11
CA TYR A 17 -11.75 -21.79 -16.02
C TYR A 17 -10.96 -22.13 -14.75
N ILE A 18 -11.65 -22.27 -13.61
CA ILE A 18 -11.03 -22.71 -12.35
C ILE A 18 -10.48 -24.12 -12.52
N ILE A 19 -11.27 -25.07 -13.05
CA ILE A 19 -10.82 -26.46 -13.27
C ILE A 19 -9.60 -26.51 -14.20
N TYR A 20 -9.60 -25.74 -15.29
CA TYR A 20 -8.47 -25.63 -16.20
C TYR A 20 -7.21 -25.09 -15.52
N ASN A 21 -7.33 -23.99 -14.76
CA ASN A 21 -6.18 -23.41 -14.04
C ASN A 21 -5.64 -24.36 -12.96
N VAL A 22 -6.51 -25.13 -12.32
CA VAL A 22 -6.13 -26.10 -11.28
C VAL A 22 -5.40 -27.31 -11.88
N ASN A 23 -5.83 -27.78 -13.06
CA ASN A 23 -5.24 -28.95 -13.72
C ASN A 23 -4.04 -28.62 -14.61
N LYS A 24 -3.80 -27.33 -14.91
CA LYS A 24 -2.61 -26.92 -15.68
C LYS A 24 -1.35 -27.19 -14.87
N ARG A 25 -0.45 -27.99 -15.45
CA ARG A 25 0.86 -28.29 -14.83
C ARG A 25 1.62 -26.98 -14.62
N SER A 26 1.98 -26.71 -13.36
CA SER A 26 2.68 -25.49 -12.99
C SER A 26 4.00 -25.36 -13.75
N PRO A 27 4.34 -24.18 -14.30
CA PRO A 27 5.66 -23.96 -14.89
C PRO A 27 6.78 -24.09 -13.84
N PHE A 28 6.42 -24.04 -12.55
CA PHE A 28 7.33 -24.13 -11.41
C PHE A 28 7.36 -25.52 -10.78
N TRP A 29 6.89 -26.56 -11.48
CA TRP A 29 6.77 -27.92 -10.95
C TRP A 29 8.08 -28.48 -10.37
N ASN A 30 9.24 -28.04 -10.89
CA ASN A 30 10.57 -28.49 -10.49
C ASN A 30 11.12 -27.76 -9.24
N ILE A 31 10.40 -26.77 -8.71
CA ILE A 31 10.84 -26.02 -7.52
C ILE A 31 10.36 -26.77 -6.27
N PRO A 32 11.26 -27.06 -5.31
CA PRO A 32 10.92 -27.76 -4.09
C PRO A 32 10.03 -26.90 -3.18
N GLY A 33 9.26 -27.56 -2.32
CA GLY A 33 8.51 -26.89 -1.28
C GLY A 33 7.48 -27.77 -0.58
N PRO A 34 6.80 -27.21 0.43
CA PRO A 34 5.94 -27.97 1.33
C PRO A 34 4.70 -28.51 0.61
N ARG A 35 4.32 -29.76 0.92
CA ARG A 35 3.08 -30.35 0.41
C ARG A 35 1.89 -29.65 1.06
N SER A 36 0.91 -29.24 0.25
CA SER A 36 -0.31 -28.62 0.77
C SER A 36 -1.20 -29.63 1.46
N HIS A 37 -1.63 -29.33 2.68
CA HIS A 37 -2.62 -30.12 3.43
C HIS A 37 -4.07 -29.74 3.07
N SER A 38 -4.30 -28.60 2.41
CA SER A 38 -5.65 -28.10 2.11
C SER A 38 -5.68 -27.41 0.75
N PHE A 39 -6.56 -27.85 -0.14
CA PHE A 39 -6.71 -27.20 -1.46
C PHE A 39 -7.30 -25.79 -1.34
N ILE A 40 -8.26 -25.59 -0.43
CA ILE A 40 -9.02 -24.33 -0.33
C ILE A 40 -8.16 -23.18 0.23
N LEU A 41 -7.41 -23.42 1.31
CA LEU A 41 -6.60 -22.38 1.99
C LEU A 41 -5.10 -22.50 1.68
N GLY A 42 -4.64 -23.62 1.13
CA GLY A 42 -3.21 -23.87 0.94
C GLY A 42 -2.43 -23.66 2.23
N HIS A 43 -1.27 -23.02 2.09
CA HIS A 43 -0.41 -22.60 3.19
C HIS A 43 -0.55 -21.11 3.56
N ILE A 44 -1.51 -20.38 2.95
CA ILE A 44 -1.59 -18.93 3.16
C ILE A 44 -1.98 -18.58 4.60
N CYS A 45 -2.83 -19.39 5.21
CA CYS A 45 -3.19 -19.21 6.62
C CYS A 45 -2.02 -19.44 7.57
N GLU A 46 -1.15 -20.39 7.26
CA GLU A 46 0.03 -20.73 8.07
C GLU A 46 1.02 -19.56 8.03
N LEU A 47 1.34 -19.07 6.84
CA LEU A 47 2.21 -17.90 6.65
C LEU A 47 1.65 -16.65 7.35
N PHE A 48 0.40 -16.27 7.10
CA PHE A 48 -0.18 -15.04 7.66
C PHE A 48 -0.40 -15.09 9.18
N ARG A 49 -0.52 -16.27 9.78
CA ARG A 49 -0.70 -16.40 11.24
C ARG A 49 0.63 -16.51 11.97
N ASN A 50 1.55 -17.30 11.43
CA ASN A 50 2.83 -17.58 12.09
C ASN A 50 3.79 -16.39 11.97
N GLN A 51 3.66 -15.55 10.92
CA GLN A 51 4.41 -14.28 10.82
C GLN A 51 3.97 -13.23 11.84
N VAL A 52 2.75 -13.31 12.38
CA VAL A 52 2.16 -12.28 13.26
C VAL A 52 2.31 -12.65 14.75
N GLY A 53 2.94 -13.78 15.08
CA GLY A 53 3.10 -14.21 16.48
C GLY A 53 1.77 -14.42 17.22
N LEU A 54 0.67 -14.62 16.48
CA LEU A 54 -0.66 -14.83 17.06
C LEU A 54 -0.83 -16.29 17.46
N VAL A 55 -0.18 -16.66 18.56
CA VAL A 55 -0.59 -17.84 19.35
C VAL A 55 -1.96 -17.51 19.94
N SER A 56 -2.93 -18.39 19.67
CA SER A 56 -4.28 -18.28 20.22
C SER A 56 -4.20 -18.14 21.75
N ARG A 57 -4.91 -17.14 22.30
CA ARG A 57 -4.96 -16.79 23.74
C ARG A 57 -5.27 -17.95 24.69
N LEU A 58 -5.75 -19.09 24.17
CA LEU A 58 -6.07 -20.30 24.92
C LEU A 58 -4.83 -21.12 25.33
N GLU A 59 -3.67 -20.98 24.67
CA GLU A 59 -2.45 -21.71 25.07
C GLU A 59 -1.48 -20.89 25.94
N MET A 60 -1.88 -19.66 26.28
CA MET A 60 -1.03 -18.72 27.04
C MET A 60 -0.87 -19.09 28.52
N TYR A 61 -1.73 -19.95 29.08
CA TYR A 61 -1.73 -20.24 30.52
C TYR A 61 -0.79 -21.36 30.98
N VAL A 62 -0.16 -22.11 30.07
CA VAL A 62 0.63 -23.31 30.47
C VAL A 62 2.15 -23.09 30.48
N CYS A 63 2.68 -21.99 29.91
CA CYS A 63 4.14 -21.84 29.77
C CYS A 63 4.71 -20.70 30.64
N ILE A 64 4.82 -20.94 31.95
CA ILE A 64 5.73 -20.16 32.81
C ILE A 64 7.15 -20.65 32.51
N GLY A 65 7.80 -20.01 31.54
CA GLY A 65 9.16 -20.35 31.14
C GLY A 65 9.63 -19.46 30.00
N VAL A 66 10.27 -18.35 30.33
CA VAL A 66 10.75 -17.31 29.39
C VAL A 66 11.80 -17.84 28.39
N HIS A 67 12.27 -19.09 28.54
CA HIS A 67 13.18 -19.74 27.59
C HIS A 67 12.47 -20.38 26.38
N SER A 68 11.16 -20.67 26.48
CA SER A 68 10.39 -21.33 25.42
C SER A 68 9.68 -20.34 24.47
N TYR A 69 9.64 -19.05 24.84
CA TYR A 69 8.91 -18.02 24.10
C TYR A 69 9.55 -17.66 22.75
N LEU A 70 10.86 -17.90 22.60
CA LEU A 70 11.59 -17.66 21.35
C LEU A 70 11.56 -18.87 20.39
N GLN A 71 11.27 -20.08 20.87
CA GLN A 71 11.38 -21.29 20.06
C GLN A 71 10.11 -21.56 19.22
N ASN A 72 8.95 -21.07 19.66
CA ASN A 72 7.67 -21.26 18.97
C ASN A 72 7.31 -20.17 17.95
N VAL A 73 8.17 -19.17 17.77
CA VAL A 73 8.09 -18.20 16.65
C VAL A 73 9.22 -18.48 15.66
N ARG A 74 9.46 -19.75 15.34
CA ARG A 74 10.10 -20.06 14.07
C ARG A 74 9.11 -19.67 12.98
N GLN A 75 9.32 -18.50 12.40
CA GLN A 75 8.55 -18.04 11.26
C GLN A 75 8.66 -19.13 10.19
N THR A 76 7.52 -19.67 9.77
CA THR A 76 7.39 -20.79 8.80
C THR A 76 8.28 -20.59 7.56
N ASP A 77 8.50 -19.34 7.19
CA ASP A 77 9.41 -18.84 6.18
C ASP A 77 10.87 -19.29 6.39
N PHE A 78 11.42 -19.21 7.61
CA PHE A 78 12.77 -19.68 7.91
C PHE A 78 12.87 -21.20 7.84
N GLU A 79 11.89 -21.92 8.38
CA GLU A 79 11.89 -23.40 8.36
C GLU A 79 11.83 -23.93 6.92
N TRP A 80 11.01 -23.30 6.09
CA TRP A 80 10.92 -23.64 4.68
C TRP A 80 12.20 -23.28 3.92
N GLN A 81 12.83 -22.15 4.25
CA GLN A 81 14.11 -21.77 3.65
C GLN A 81 15.23 -22.75 4.02
N GLU A 82 15.30 -23.19 5.28
CA GLU A 82 16.27 -24.18 5.74
C GLU A 82 16.05 -25.55 5.07
N THR A 83 14.79 -25.95 4.88
CA THR A 83 14.44 -27.28 4.35
C THR A 83 14.53 -27.36 2.82
N TYR A 84 14.05 -26.33 2.11
CA TYR A 84 13.87 -26.36 0.65
C TYR A 84 14.83 -25.41 -0.09
N GLY A 85 15.59 -24.61 0.64
CA GLY A 85 16.57 -23.67 0.10
C GLY A 85 16.01 -22.27 -0.19
N ASN A 86 16.75 -21.49 -0.98
CA ASN A 86 16.48 -20.06 -1.19
C ASN A 86 15.29 -19.76 -2.13
N VAL A 87 14.72 -20.77 -2.78
CA VAL A 87 13.53 -20.61 -3.63
C VAL A 87 12.56 -21.73 -3.30
N VAL A 88 11.46 -21.38 -2.65
CA VAL A 88 10.47 -22.34 -2.18
C VAL A 88 9.15 -22.11 -2.91
N ARG A 89 8.59 -23.17 -3.48
CA ARG A 89 7.25 -23.15 -4.06
C ARG A 89 6.25 -23.67 -3.05
N PHE A 90 5.22 -22.88 -2.77
CA PHE A 90 4.11 -23.29 -1.92
C PHE A 90 2.78 -23.04 -2.62
N LYS A 91 1.75 -23.78 -2.20
CA LYS A 91 0.39 -23.60 -2.70
C LYS A 91 -0.37 -22.60 -1.83
N ALA A 92 -0.92 -21.56 -2.44
CA ALA A 92 -1.93 -20.70 -1.82
C ALA A 92 -3.33 -21.28 -2.02
N SER A 93 -4.36 -20.48 -1.76
CA SER A 93 -5.76 -20.87 -1.95
C SER A 93 -6.05 -21.30 -3.39
N PHE A 94 -7.00 -22.23 -3.54
CA PHE A 94 -7.44 -22.79 -4.83
C PHE A 94 -6.31 -23.41 -5.67
N GLY A 95 -5.22 -23.83 -5.03
CA GLY A 95 -4.09 -24.49 -5.69
C GLY A 95 -3.18 -23.57 -6.50
N SER A 96 -3.29 -22.25 -6.34
CA SER A 96 -2.36 -21.28 -6.92
C SER A 96 -0.93 -21.51 -6.43
N ASP A 97 0.04 -21.46 -7.35
CA ASP A 97 1.46 -21.54 -6.98
C ASP A 97 2.02 -20.17 -6.62
N TYR A 98 2.62 -20.08 -5.45
CA TYR A 98 3.37 -18.93 -4.98
C TYR A 98 4.84 -19.31 -4.79
N LEU A 99 5.72 -18.34 -4.96
CA LEU A 99 7.16 -18.50 -4.79
C LEU A 99 7.64 -17.60 -3.66
N MET A 100 8.27 -18.20 -2.66
CA MET A 100 9.08 -17.50 -1.67
C MET A 100 10.51 -17.46 -2.20
N ILE A 101 11.01 -16.25 -2.45
CA ILE A 101 12.33 -16.02 -3.06
C ILE A 101 13.20 -15.31 -2.04
N SER A 102 14.26 -15.99 -1.60
CA SER A 102 15.31 -15.46 -0.72
C SER A 102 16.66 -15.36 -1.44
N ASP A 103 16.76 -15.81 -2.70
CA ASP A 103 18.00 -15.72 -3.48
C ASP A 103 18.32 -14.27 -3.91
N PRO A 104 19.50 -13.72 -3.56
CA PRO A 104 19.82 -12.32 -3.83
C PRO A 104 19.89 -11.98 -5.33
N LYS A 105 20.31 -12.91 -6.20
CA LYS A 105 20.35 -12.66 -7.66
C LYS A 105 18.93 -12.64 -8.24
N ALA A 106 18.07 -13.54 -7.77
CA ALA A 106 16.65 -13.56 -8.15
C ALA A 106 15.95 -12.28 -7.68
N LEU A 107 16.16 -11.87 -6.42
CA LEU A 107 15.64 -10.62 -5.87
C LEU A 107 16.14 -9.39 -6.64
N GLN A 108 17.43 -9.35 -6.99
CA GLN A 108 17.98 -8.27 -7.81
C GLN A 108 17.28 -8.19 -9.17
N ARG A 109 17.07 -9.34 -9.83
CA ARG A 109 16.37 -9.38 -11.12
C ARG A 109 14.93 -8.90 -10.98
N VAL A 110 14.21 -9.34 -9.95
CA VAL A 110 12.81 -8.98 -9.71
C VAL A 110 12.67 -7.50 -9.39
N PHE A 111 13.46 -6.96 -8.46
CA PHE A 111 13.30 -5.58 -7.97
C PHE A 111 14.04 -4.52 -8.79
N GLN A 112 15.20 -4.84 -9.36
CA GLN A 112 16.06 -3.86 -10.05
C GLN A 112 16.00 -4.03 -11.57
N THR A 113 16.44 -5.17 -12.10
CA THR A 113 16.64 -5.36 -13.55
C THR A 113 15.33 -5.38 -14.33
N SER A 114 14.28 -5.97 -13.75
CA SER A 114 13.00 -6.17 -14.42
C SER A 114 11.81 -5.71 -13.57
N GLY A 115 12.01 -4.71 -12.69
CA GLY A 115 11.00 -4.23 -11.74
C GLY A 115 9.65 -3.89 -12.37
N TYR A 116 9.64 -3.25 -13.54
CA TYR A 116 8.41 -2.90 -14.25
C TYR A 116 7.81 -4.05 -15.10
N ARG A 117 8.47 -5.20 -15.19
CA ARG A 117 7.93 -6.39 -15.84
C ARG A 117 7.06 -7.21 -14.89
N TRP A 118 7.36 -7.16 -13.60
CA TRP A 118 6.60 -7.82 -12.55
C TRP A 118 5.44 -6.94 -12.10
N ARG A 119 4.22 -7.44 -12.28
CA ARG A 119 3.00 -6.70 -11.92
C ARG A 119 2.67 -6.89 -10.45
N LYS A 120 2.07 -5.88 -9.85
CA LYS A 120 1.42 -6.02 -8.54
C LYS A 120 0.17 -6.89 -8.69
N THR A 121 -0.10 -7.74 -7.71
CA THR A 121 -1.36 -8.50 -7.69
C THR A 121 -2.56 -7.54 -7.59
N PRO A 122 -3.73 -7.89 -8.14
CA PRO A 122 -4.94 -7.06 -8.04
C PRO A 122 -5.26 -6.67 -6.60
N GLN A 123 -5.08 -7.59 -5.66
CA GLN A 123 -5.32 -7.35 -4.23
C GLN A 123 -4.33 -6.35 -3.63
N ARG A 124 -3.03 -6.45 -3.98
CA ARG A 124 -2.03 -5.49 -3.51
C ARG A 124 -2.29 -4.09 -4.05
N ARG A 125 -2.74 -4.02 -5.32
CA ARG A 125 -3.14 -2.77 -5.95
C ARG A 125 -4.37 -2.18 -5.26
N GLU A 126 -5.37 -3.00 -4.99
CA GLU A 126 -6.59 -2.58 -4.30
C GLU A 126 -6.34 -2.12 -2.86
N PHE A 127 -5.50 -2.85 -2.11
CA PHE A 127 -5.03 -2.40 -0.81
C PHE A 127 -4.44 -0.98 -0.91
N SER A 128 -3.58 -0.75 -1.90
CA SER A 128 -2.95 0.56 -2.11
C SER A 128 -3.97 1.64 -2.47
N ARG A 129 -5.03 1.27 -3.22
CA ARG A 129 -6.15 2.17 -3.54
C ARG A 129 -6.91 2.59 -2.29
N LEU A 130 -7.21 1.64 -1.40
CA LEU A 130 -7.99 1.88 -0.19
C LEU A 130 -7.22 2.72 0.84
N THR A 131 -5.90 2.58 0.91
CA THR A 131 -5.10 3.32 1.91
C THR A 131 -4.61 4.68 1.41
N SER A 132 -4.30 4.81 0.12
CA SER A 132 -3.58 5.97 -0.41
C SER A 132 -4.14 6.47 -1.75
N GLY A 133 -5.31 5.97 -2.17
CA GLY A 133 -5.92 6.32 -3.45
C GLY A 133 -5.16 5.78 -4.66
N LYS A 134 -5.51 6.27 -5.85
CA LYS A 134 -4.85 5.92 -7.13
C LYS A 134 -3.53 6.68 -7.32
N GLY A 135 -2.68 6.65 -6.29
CA GLY A 135 -1.39 7.33 -6.23
C GLY A 135 -0.19 6.45 -6.63
N LEU A 136 1.01 6.85 -6.18
CA LEU A 136 2.28 6.20 -6.51
C LEU A 136 2.32 4.70 -6.17
N ALA A 137 1.76 4.31 -5.01
CA ALA A 137 1.73 2.92 -4.56
C ALA A 137 0.77 2.03 -5.39
N TRP A 138 -0.30 2.63 -5.91
CA TRP A 138 -1.31 1.96 -6.74
C TRP A 138 -0.85 1.84 -8.20
N ALA A 139 -0.16 2.86 -8.71
CA ALA A 139 0.29 2.91 -10.08
C ALA A 139 1.17 1.69 -10.40
N ASP A 140 0.81 0.98 -11.47
CA ASP A 140 1.55 -0.17 -11.95
C ASP A 140 1.93 0.00 -13.42
N SER A 141 2.98 -0.70 -13.85
CA SER A 141 3.58 -0.49 -15.15
C SER A 141 2.77 -0.96 -16.36
N MET A 142 1.65 -1.61 -16.11
CA MET A 142 0.82 -2.19 -17.16
C MET A 142 -0.64 -2.15 -16.70
N ASP A 143 -1.26 -0.99 -16.84
CA ASP A 143 -2.69 -0.80 -16.69
C ASP A 143 -3.31 -1.22 -18.02
N ASN A 144 -3.74 -2.47 -18.07
CA ASN A 144 -4.60 -2.98 -19.14
C ASN A 144 -6.04 -2.89 -18.62
N THR A 145 -6.51 -1.68 -18.30
CA THR A 145 -7.94 -1.45 -18.48
C THR A 145 -8.26 -1.84 -19.92
N PRO A 146 -9.31 -2.63 -20.18
CA PRO A 146 -9.72 -2.94 -21.54
C PRO A 146 -10.25 -1.64 -22.16
N LEU A 147 -9.34 -0.79 -22.60
CA LEU A 147 -9.64 0.18 -23.62
C LEU A 147 -9.72 -0.58 -24.94
N PRO A 148 -10.67 -0.23 -25.81
CA PRO A 148 -10.76 -0.80 -27.15
C PRO A 148 -9.38 -0.74 -27.81
N SER A 149 -9.03 -1.79 -28.56
CA SER A 149 -7.72 -2.11 -29.14
C SER A 149 -7.06 -1.03 -30.02
N PHE A 150 -7.63 0.18 -30.09
CA PHE A 150 -7.17 1.31 -30.89
C PHE A 150 -6.44 2.40 -30.07
N CYS A 151 -6.22 2.23 -28.77
CA CYS A 151 -5.35 3.14 -28.02
C CYS A 151 -3.99 2.48 -27.74
N LEU A 152 -2.94 3.07 -28.31
CA LEU A 152 -1.57 2.56 -28.29
C LEU A 152 -1.11 2.17 -26.89
N LYS A 153 -0.53 0.98 -26.82
CA LYS A 153 -0.14 0.14 -25.67
C LYS A 153 0.99 0.70 -24.78
N THR A 154 1.18 2.02 -24.67
CA THR A 154 2.47 2.61 -24.27
C THR A 154 2.49 3.47 -22.99
N LEU A 155 1.41 3.59 -22.20
CA LEU A 155 1.36 4.66 -21.17
C LEU A 155 1.34 4.25 -19.69
N ALA A 156 1.16 2.97 -19.34
CA ALA A 156 1.00 2.62 -17.93
C ALA A 156 2.33 2.47 -17.14
N GLY A 157 3.40 2.02 -17.82
CA GLY A 157 4.78 2.01 -17.32
C GLY A 157 5.26 3.37 -16.82
N ASP A 158 4.65 4.41 -17.39
CA ASP A 158 5.08 5.78 -17.26
C ASP A 158 4.37 6.53 -16.14
N VAL A 159 3.21 6.10 -15.66
CA VAL A 159 2.50 6.78 -14.56
C VAL A 159 3.31 6.72 -13.28
N HIS A 160 3.71 5.52 -12.86
CA HIS A 160 4.56 5.34 -11.68
C HIS A 160 5.91 6.04 -11.85
N LYS A 161 6.56 5.94 -13.03
CA LYS A 161 7.83 6.62 -13.31
C LYS A 161 7.70 8.14 -13.23
N ARG A 162 6.62 8.70 -13.79
CA ARG A 162 6.32 10.14 -13.79
C ARG A 162 6.06 10.64 -12.37
N GLN A 163 5.18 9.98 -11.62
CA GLN A 163 4.91 10.31 -10.22
C GLN A 163 6.20 10.24 -9.38
N ARG A 164 6.99 9.18 -9.53
CA ARG A 164 8.29 9.04 -8.84
C ARG A 164 9.27 10.15 -9.22
N LYS A 165 9.36 10.54 -10.49
CA LYS A 165 10.24 11.63 -10.97
C LYS A 165 9.86 12.99 -10.41
N ILE A 166 8.58 13.21 -10.14
CA ILE A 166 8.08 14.43 -9.50
C ILE A 166 8.41 14.42 -8.00
N MET A 167 8.24 13.26 -7.33
CA MET A 167 8.43 13.11 -5.89
C MET A 167 9.89 13.09 -5.42
N LEU A 168 10.78 12.35 -6.10
CA LEU A 168 12.14 12.07 -5.65
C LEU A 168 12.99 13.29 -5.21
N PRO A 169 12.92 14.46 -5.87
CA PRO A 169 13.70 15.62 -5.45
C PRO A 169 13.44 16.08 -4.01
N GLY A 170 12.19 15.99 -3.54
CA GLY A 170 11.82 16.31 -2.15
C GLY A 170 12.39 15.33 -1.12
N PHE A 171 12.93 14.20 -1.58
CA PHE A 171 13.59 13.18 -0.76
C PHE A 171 15.10 13.06 -1.08
N SER A 172 15.70 14.11 -1.65
CA SER A 172 17.15 14.13 -1.88
C SER A 172 17.93 14.29 -0.57
N ALA A 173 19.21 13.90 -0.55
CA ALA A 173 20.03 13.98 0.66
C ALA A 173 20.10 15.39 1.29
N PRO A 174 20.19 16.49 0.53
CA PRO A 174 20.10 17.85 1.10
C PRO A 174 18.76 18.12 1.77
N GLU A 175 17.64 17.75 1.14
CA GLU A 175 16.31 17.95 1.73
C GLU A 175 16.09 17.08 2.97
N ALA A 176 16.57 15.83 2.95
CA ALA A 176 16.53 14.95 4.12
C ALA A 176 17.23 15.55 5.34
N LYS A 177 18.35 16.27 5.16
CA LYS A 177 19.03 17.00 6.24
C LYS A 177 18.20 18.16 6.77
N ASN A 178 17.45 18.85 5.91
CA ASN A 178 16.54 19.93 6.33
C ASN A 178 15.39 19.42 7.21
N PHE A 179 15.02 18.14 7.10
CA PHE A 179 13.97 17.54 7.93
C PHE A 179 14.43 17.13 9.34
N PHE A 180 15.74 16.99 9.56
CA PHE A 180 16.29 16.50 10.83
C PHE A 180 15.85 17.30 12.07
N PRO A 181 15.83 18.65 12.07
CA PRO A 181 15.38 19.43 13.23
C PRO A 181 13.92 19.12 13.62
N PHE A 182 13.04 18.87 12.64
CA PHE A 182 11.64 18.51 12.91
C PHE A 182 11.55 17.14 13.59
N PHE A 183 12.29 16.15 13.09
CA PHE A 183 12.33 14.82 13.70
C PHE A 183 12.88 14.86 15.13
N SER A 184 13.95 15.63 15.36
CA SER A 184 14.52 15.82 16.68
C SER A 184 13.53 16.51 17.63
N SER A 185 12.79 17.51 17.15
CA SER A 185 11.75 18.20 17.94
C SER A 185 10.60 17.26 18.33
N CYS A 186 10.11 16.43 17.39
CA CYS A 186 9.08 15.42 17.69
C CYS A 186 9.58 14.39 18.70
N ALA A 187 10.82 13.91 18.58
CA ALA A 187 11.42 12.98 19.53
C ALA A 187 11.56 13.59 20.94
N ALA A 188 12.01 14.84 21.03
CA ALA A 188 12.08 15.57 22.30
C ALA A 188 10.70 15.77 22.92
N THR A 189 9.69 16.12 22.11
CA THR A 189 8.29 16.25 22.55
C THR A 189 7.76 14.93 23.12
N LEU A 190 8.03 13.80 22.46
CA LEU A 190 7.66 12.47 22.93
C LEU A 190 8.32 12.15 24.28
N CYS A 191 9.63 12.39 24.41
CA CYS A 191 10.38 12.14 25.64
C CYS A 191 9.83 12.97 26.81
N SER A 192 9.60 14.27 26.59
CA SER A 192 8.98 15.16 27.58
C SER A 192 7.59 14.68 27.98
N ARG A 193 6.79 14.17 27.03
CA ARG A 193 5.46 13.63 27.33
C ARG A 193 5.53 12.40 28.20
N TRP A 194 6.41 11.44 27.89
CA TRP A 194 6.62 10.26 28.73
C TRP A 194 7.12 10.63 30.13
N ALA A 195 8.08 11.55 30.23
CA ALA A 195 8.58 12.04 31.52
C ALA A 195 7.45 12.66 32.37
N ASN A 196 6.58 13.46 31.77
CA ASN A 196 5.43 14.05 32.45
C ASN A 196 4.43 13.00 32.93
N ILE A 197 4.13 11.98 32.11
CA ILE A 197 3.21 10.89 32.49
C ILE A 197 3.79 10.07 33.64
N ILE A 198 5.08 9.74 33.59
CA ILE A 198 5.77 9.00 34.65
C ILE A 198 5.77 9.82 35.95
N SER A 199 6.06 11.11 35.87
CA SER A 199 6.10 12.00 37.05
C SER A 199 4.74 12.21 37.69
N ALA A 200 3.66 12.13 36.90
CA ALA A 200 2.28 12.22 37.40
C ALA A 200 1.75 10.88 37.96
N SER A 201 2.45 9.76 37.73
CA SER A 201 2.08 8.44 38.24
C SER A 201 2.43 8.32 39.73
N SER A 202 1.51 7.80 40.53
CA SER A 202 1.74 7.55 41.96
C SER A 202 2.90 6.58 42.22
N GLU A 203 3.16 5.68 41.28
CA GLU A 203 4.17 4.63 41.41
C GLU A 203 5.52 5.01 40.75
N GLN A 204 5.64 6.21 40.17
CA GLN A 204 6.84 6.69 39.44
C GLN A 204 7.30 5.78 38.27
N TYR A 205 6.43 4.90 37.80
CA TYR A 205 6.61 4.16 36.55
C TYR A 205 5.29 4.05 35.80
N GLN A 206 5.36 3.77 34.49
CA GLN A 206 4.21 3.61 33.61
C GLN A 206 4.52 2.59 32.51
N VAL A 207 3.56 1.72 32.21
CA VAL A 207 3.63 0.82 31.05
C VAL A 207 3.08 1.53 29.83
N PHE A 208 3.86 1.57 28.74
CA PHE A 208 3.49 2.23 27.49
C PHE A 208 3.35 1.25 26.33
N ASN A 209 2.32 1.46 25.50
CA ASN A 209 2.25 0.83 24.19
C ASN A 209 3.16 1.57 23.20
N VAL A 210 4.41 1.12 23.05
CA VAL A 210 5.40 1.77 22.19
C VAL A 210 4.92 1.87 20.74
N SER A 211 4.24 0.86 20.20
CA SER A 211 3.74 0.90 18.81
C SER A 211 2.77 2.04 18.56
N GLU A 212 1.92 2.34 19.53
CA GLU A 212 0.96 3.43 19.43
C GLU A 212 1.66 4.79 19.50
N TRP A 213 2.54 4.98 20.49
CA TRP A 213 3.30 6.22 20.65
C TRP A 213 4.22 6.52 19.46
N MET A 214 4.88 5.50 18.91
CA MET A 214 5.71 5.66 17.71
C MET A 214 4.88 6.04 16.49
N SER A 215 3.66 5.49 16.35
CA SER A 215 2.75 5.86 15.26
C SER A 215 2.31 7.33 15.35
N ARG A 216 2.01 7.82 16.56
CA ARG A 216 1.68 9.23 16.83
C ARG A 216 2.85 10.16 16.53
N ALA A 217 4.04 9.84 17.04
CA ALA A 217 5.24 10.62 16.81
C ALA A 217 5.65 10.67 15.33
N ALA A 218 5.49 9.55 14.60
CA ALA A 218 5.76 9.49 13.17
C ALA A 218 4.77 10.35 12.35
N LEU A 219 3.50 10.39 12.75
CA LEU A 219 2.49 11.24 12.13
C LEU A 219 2.84 12.73 12.29
N ASP A 220 3.21 13.16 13.50
CA ASP A 220 3.66 14.54 13.76
C ASP A 220 4.95 14.88 12.99
N ALA A 221 5.92 13.97 12.98
CA ALA A 221 7.18 14.12 12.27
C ALA A 221 6.96 14.32 10.76
N ILE A 222 6.14 13.49 10.12
CA ILE A 222 5.82 13.61 8.70
C ILE A 222 4.97 14.86 8.44
N GLY A 223 4.01 15.17 9.32
CA GLY A 223 3.22 16.40 9.23
C GLY A 223 4.07 17.65 9.15
N GLN A 224 4.97 17.81 10.12
CA GLN A 224 5.81 19.00 10.21
C GLN A 224 6.85 19.04 9.08
N ALA A 225 7.54 17.93 8.82
CA ALA A 225 8.62 17.90 7.83
C ALA A 225 8.12 17.95 6.37
N ALA A 226 7.06 17.21 6.05
CA ALA A 226 6.59 17.07 4.67
C ALA A 226 5.52 18.11 4.31
N PHE A 227 4.65 18.46 5.26
CA PHE A 227 3.44 19.24 5.00
C PHE A 227 3.39 20.60 5.71
N ASP A 228 4.38 20.95 6.54
CA ASP A 228 4.34 22.12 7.46
C ASP A 228 3.02 22.14 8.27
N TYR A 229 2.59 20.96 8.72
CA TYR A 229 1.32 20.75 9.41
C TYR A 229 1.54 20.05 10.76
N ASP A 230 1.13 20.68 11.86
CA ASP A 230 1.16 20.05 13.19
C ASP A 230 -0.14 19.27 13.39
N PHE A 231 -0.06 17.94 13.33
CA PHE A 231 -1.21 17.07 13.64
C PHE A 231 -1.52 17.05 15.15
N GLY A 232 -0.52 17.38 15.98
CA GLY A 232 -0.61 17.35 17.44
C GLY A 232 -0.92 15.97 18.01
N ALA A 233 -0.60 14.89 17.30
CA ALA A 233 -0.91 13.51 17.66
C ALA A 233 -0.22 13.06 18.97
N THR A 234 0.97 13.57 19.25
CA THR A 234 1.74 13.30 20.48
C THR A 234 1.28 14.17 21.65
N LYS A 235 0.65 15.32 21.36
CA LYS A 235 0.18 16.31 22.36
C LYS A 235 -1.25 16.03 22.83
N ASP A 236 -1.86 14.92 22.41
CA ASP A 236 -3.29 14.64 22.55
C ASP A 236 -4.16 15.80 22.03
N GLN A 237 -3.69 16.55 21.03
CA GLN A 237 -4.55 17.52 20.36
C GLN A 237 -5.59 16.76 19.54
N ASP A 238 -6.84 17.12 19.79
CA ASP A 238 -8.05 16.46 19.32
C ASP A 238 -8.35 16.76 17.83
N THR A 239 -7.33 16.71 16.95
CA THR A 239 -7.58 16.83 15.52
C THR A 239 -8.32 15.60 15.02
N GLU A 240 -9.40 15.81 14.25
CA GLU A 240 -10.21 14.71 13.69
C GLU A 240 -9.32 13.71 12.93
N LEU A 241 -8.35 14.23 12.18
CA LEU A 241 -7.44 13.42 11.38
C LEU A 241 -6.49 12.55 12.24
N SER A 242 -5.94 13.08 13.34
CA SER A 242 -5.13 12.30 14.29
C SER A 242 -5.92 11.12 14.86
N LYS A 243 -7.16 11.36 15.33
CA LYS A 243 -8.03 10.30 15.86
C LYS A 243 -8.35 9.22 14.83
N LEU A 244 -8.55 9.63 13.57
CA LEU A 244 -8.85 8.72 12.47
C LEU A 244 -7.64 7.87 12.06
N TYR A 245 -6.42 8.42 12.13
CA TYR A 245 -5.19 7.67 11.84
C TYR A 245 -4.79 6.71 12.97
N GLN A 246 -5.18 6.97 14.22
CA GLN A 246 -4.81 6.15 15.38
C GLN A 246 -5.30 4.69 15.27
N GLY A 247 -4.33 3.79 15.07
CA GLY A 247 -4.56 2.36 14.94
C GLY A 247 -5.29 1.95 13.66
N LEU A 248 -5.43 2.83 12.66
CA LEU A 248 -6.17 2.57 11.42
C LEU A 248 -5.69 1.30 10.73
N MET A 249 -4.36 1.16 10.55
CA MET A 249 -3.77 0.01 9.87
C MET A 249 -3.98 -1.29 10.67
N ALA A 250 -3.76 -1.25 11.98
CA ALA A 250 -3.94 -2.43 12.85
C ALA A 250 -5.42 -2.83 12.95
N LYS A 251 -6.35 -1.88 13.05
CA LYS A 251 -7.80 -2.15 13.12
C LYS A 251 -8.35 -2.69 11.79
N THR A 252 -7.81 -2.21 10.67
CA THR A 252 -8.33 -2.55 9.34
C THR A 252 -7.70 -3.81 8.76
N PHE A 253 -6.40 -4.03 9.01
CA PHE A 253 -5.62 -5.10 8.39
C PHE A 253 -4.94 -6.03 9.40
N GLY A 254 -5.00 -5.74 10.70
CA GLY A 254 -4.45 -6.61 11.73
C GLY A 254 -5.23 -7.91 11.84
N ALA A 255 -4.52 -9.03 11.84
CA ALA A 255 -5.05 -10.37 12.08
C ALA A 255 -6.29 -10.73 11.23
N PRO A 256 -6.18 -10.77 9.89
CA PRO A 256 -7.32 -11.09 9.03
C PRO A 256 -7.91 -12.46 9.36
N SER A 257 -9.24 -12.57 9.40
CA SER A 257 -9.92 -13.85 9.59
C SER A 257 -9.61 -14.82 8.43
N LYS A 258 -9.76 -16.14 8.66
CA LYS A 258 -9.59 -17.13 7.57
C LYS A 258 -10.49 -16.83 6.38
N THR A 259 -11.72 -16.36 6.65
CA THR A 259 -12.68 -15.94 5.62
C THR A 259 -12.25 -14.69 4.87
N ALA A 260 -11.61 -13.72 5.54
CA ALA A 260 -11.06 -12.54 4.90
C ALA A 260 -9.87 -12.89 4.00
N LEU A 261 -8.98 -13.79 4.47
CA LEU A 261 -7.87 -14.32 3.66
C LEU A 261 -8.37 -15.08 2.42
N LEU A 262 -9.39 -15.93 2.59
CA LEU A 262 -10.00 -16.64 1.47
C LEU A 262 -10.65 -15.67 0.47
N LEU A 263 -11.37 -14.65 0.96
CA LEU A 263 -12.00 -13.64 0.10
C LEU A 263 -10.95 -12.82 -0.67
N LEU A 264 -9.84 -12.46 -0.01
CA LEU A 264 -8.72 -11.77 -0.65
C LEU A 264 -8.15 -12.63 -1.78
N GLU A 265 -7.96 -13.92 -1.55
CA GLU A 265 -7.52 -14.84 -2.60
C GLU A 265 -8.56 -15.02 -3.71
N LEU A 266 -9.85 -15.05 -3.39
CA LEU A 266 -10.90 -15.13 -4.40
C LEU A 266 -10.88 -13.91 -5.32
N PHE A 267 -10.56 -12.72 -4.79
CA PHE A 267 -10.48 -11.49 -5.57
C PHE A 267 -9.39 -11.48 -6.64
N GLN A 268 -8.45 -12.44 -6.69
CA GLN A 268 -7.54 -12.56 -7.85
C GLN A 268 -8.26 -13.00 -9.13
N TYR A 269 -9.38 -13.72 -8.99
CA TYR A 269 -10.12 -14.29 -10.12
C TYR A 269 -11.33 -13.42 -10.53
N VAL A 270 -11.62 -12.38 -9.75
CA VAL A 270 -12.74 -11.47 -9.97
C VAL A 270 -12.24 -10.23 -10.73
N PRO A 271 -13.00 -9.68 -11.70
CA PRO A 271 -12.63 -8.44 -12.35
C PRO A 271 -12.41 -7.29 -11.35
N THR A 272 -11.39 -6.46 -11.58
CA THR A 272 -11.01 -5.37 -10.68
C THR A 272 -12.18 -4.41 -10.38
N SER A 273 -13.05 -4.14 -11.35
CA SER A 273 -14.23 -3.28 -11.16
C SER A 273 -15.20 -3.81 -10.11
N VAL A 274 -15.41 -5.13 -10.07
CA VAL A 274 -16.30 -5.78 -9.10
C VAL A 274 -15.65 -5.74 -7.71
N MET A 275 -14.35 -6.02 -7.62
CA MET A 275 -13.60 -5.91 -6.36
C MET A 275 -13.64 -4.46 -5.81
N GLU A 276 -13.38 -3.45 -6.66
CA GLU A 276 -13.45 -2.04 -6.29
C GLU A 276 -14.86 -1.67 -5.79
N PHE A 277 -15.90 -2.11 -6.50
CA PHE A 277 -17.29 -1.89 -6.10
C PHE A 277 -17.61 -2.50 -4.73
N VAL A 278 -17.24 -3.77 -4.51
CA VAL A 278 -17.48 -4.47 -3.24
C VAL A 278 -16.76 -3.77 -2.09
N ASN A 279 -15.49 -3.39 -2.27
CA ASN A 279 -14.71 -2.75 -1.22
C ASN A 279 -15.14 -1.30 -0.94
N ASN A 280 -15.65 -0.58 -1.93
CA ASN A 280 -16.22 0.75 -1.72
C ASN A 280 -17.47 0.72 -0.83
N HIS A 281 -18.25 -0.36 -0.88
CA HIS A 281 -19.47 -0.53 -0.08
C HIS A 281 -19.26 -1.40 1.18
N ASN A 282 -18.04 -1.86 1.42
CA ASN A 282 -17.76 -2.73 2.57
C ASN A 282 -17.67 -1.90 3.86
N PRO A 283 -18.51 -2.16 4.87
CA PRO A 283 -18.50 -1.39 6.12
C PRO A 283 -17.16 -1.49 6.87
N ARG A 284 -16.37 -2.54 6.67
CA ARG A 284 -15.03 -2.66 7.27
C ARG A 284 -14.07 -1.57 6.82
N PHE A 285 -14.24 -1.05 5.61
CA PHE A 285 -13.37 -0.01 5.05
C PHE A 285 -13.96 1.40 5.24
N TYR A 286 -15.07 1.55 5.95
CA TYR A 286 -15.67 2.85 6.25
C TYR A 286 -14.67 3.82 6.89
N SER A 287 -13.86 3.34 7.85
CA SER A 287 -12.81 4.15 8.48
C SER A 287 -11.75 4.62 7.48
N LEU A 288 -11.35 3.78 6.52
CA LEU A 288 -10.41 4.18 5.47
C LEU A 288 -11.02 5.24 4.54
N HIS A 289 -12.27 5.05 4.12
CA HIS A 289 -12.97 6.04 3.28
C HIS A 289 -13.12 7.38 3.99
N ARG A 290 -13.44 7.37 5.29
CA ARG A 290 -13.52 8.58 6.11
C ARG A 290 -12.15 9.27 6.23
N VAL A 291 -11.09 8.52 6.50
CA VAL A 291 -9.71 9.05 6.55
C VAL A 291 -9.34 9.67 5.22
N ALA A 292 -9.62 8.99 4.10
CA ALA A 292 -9.32 9.51 2.76
C ALA A 292 -10.05 10.83 2.50
N HIS A 293 -11.33 10.92 2.83
CA HIS A 293 -12.13 12.13 2.66
C HIS A 293 -11.59 13.31 3.49
N VAL A 294 -11.29 13.10 4.78
CA VAL A 294 -10.75 14.16 5.67
C VAL A 294 -9.33 14.55 5.25
N ALA A 295 -8.49 13.57 4.87
CA ALA A 295 -7.14 13.83 4.38
C ALA A 295 -7.17 14.64 3.08
N GLU A 296 -8.07 14.33 2.15
CA GLU A 296 -8.23 15.08 0.91
C GLU A 296 -8.69 16.52 1.15
N ALA A 297 -9.67 16.72 2.04
CA ALA A 297 -10.12 18.06 2.41
C ALA A 297 -8.99 18.89 3.05
N THR A 298 -8.22 18.27 3.96
CA THR A 298 -7.06 18.89 4.61
C THR A 298 -5.96 19.21 3.59
N ALA A 299 -5.70 18.29 2.66
CA ALA A 299 -4.72 18.49 1.61
C ALA A 299 -5.10 19.67 0.71
N ARG A 300 -6.36 19.77 0.26
CA ARG A 300 -6.85 20.91 -0.54
C ARG A 300 -6.65 22.23 0.20
N HIS A 301 -7.08 22.30 1.46
CA HIS A 301 -6.89 23.48 2.30
C HIS A 301 -5.41 23.89 2.42
N LEU A 302 -4.50 22.91 2.58
CA LEU A 302 -3.06 23.17 2.63
C LEU A 302 -2.49 23.63 1.30
N ILE A 303 -2.96 23.09 0.17
CA ILE A 303 -2.56 23.55 -1.16
C ILE A 303 -2.96 25.02 -1.30
N ASP A 304 -4.23 25.34 -1.06
CA ASP A 304 -4.82 26.67 -1.27
C ASP A 304 -4.09 27.73 -0.43
N THR A 305 -3.94 27.46 0.87
CA THR A 305 -3.21 28.33 1.80
C THR A 305 -1.77 28.57 1.36
N LYS A 306 -1.08 27.53 0.88
CA LYS A 306 0.31 27.66 0.42
C LYS A 306 0.42 28.36 -0.92
N SER A 307 -0.51 28.16 -1.85
CA SER A 307 -0.54 28.92 -3.09
C SER A 307 -0.64 30.42 -2.80
N ASP A 308 -1.48 30.82 -1.84
CA ASP A 308 -1.63 32.22 -1.44
C ASP A 308 -0.34 32.78 -0.80
N LEU A 309 0.28 32.03 0.13
CA LEU A 309 1.56 32.42 0.73
C LEU A 309 2.71 32.53 -0.28
N LEU A 310 2.69 31.70 -1.32
CA LEU A 310 3.66 31.79 -2.42
C LEU A 310 3.43 33.04 -3.28
N LEU A 311 2.19 33.50 -3.44
CA LEU A 311 1.88 34.78 -4.09
C LEU A 311 2.36 35.98 -3.24
N GLU A 312 2.33 35.85 -1.91
CA GLU A 312 2.84 36.84 -0.96
C GLU A 312 4.38 36.85 -0.80
N GLY A 313 5.10 35.93 -1.48
CA GLY A 313 6.57 35.84 -1.40
C GLY A 313 7.11 35.19 -0.13
N LYS A 314 6.26 34.65 0.75
CA LYS A 314 6.65 33.95 1.98
C LYS A 314 6.93 32.47 1.67
N ASN A 315 8.13 32.16 1.19
CA ASN A 315 8.51 30.79 0.84
C ASN A 315 9.15 30.05 2.02
N LYS A 316 8.43 29.08 2.60
CA LYS A 316 9.03 28.05 3.47
C LYS A 316 9.44 26.83 2.64
N LYS A 317 10.62 26.29 2.94
CA LYS A 317 11.15 25.07 2.31
C LYS A 317 10.49 23.83 2.92
N ASP A 318 9.49 23.29 2.24
CA ASP A 318 8.88 22.00 2.57
C ASP A 318 8.73 21.16 1.29
N ILE A 319 8.37 19.88 1.43
CA ILE A 319 8.25 18.97 0.28
C ILE A 319 7.17 19.50 -0.68
N MET A 320 6.07 20.03 -0.17
CA MET A 320 4.93 20.49 -0.96
C MET A 320 5.27 21.68 -1.87
N SER A 321 6.02 22.66 -1.36
CA SER A 321 6.47 23.82 -2.13
C SER A 321 7.50 23.42 -3.20
N LEU A 322 8.33 22.39 -2.94
CA LEU A 322 9.22 21.81 -3.93
C LEU A 322 8.45 21.07 -5.05
N LEU A 323 7.42 20.31 -4.69
CA LEU A 323 6.59 19.57 -5.65
C LEU A 323 5.79 20.52 -6.54
N ASP A 324 5.17 21.54 -5.97
CA ASP A 324 4.36 22.48 -6.73
C ASP A 324 5.20 23.34 -7.68
N ASN A 325 6.34 23.86 -7.23
CA ASN A 325 7.29 24.56 -8.10
C ASN A 325 7.75 23.69 -9.29
N ARG A 326 7.93 22.39 -9.06
CA ARG A 326 8.33 21.46 -10.11
C ARG A 326 7.19 21.13 -11.06
N LYS A 327 5.97 20.96 -10.55
CA LYS A 327 4.76 20.81 -11.38
C LYS A 327 4.60 22.02 -12.30
N ARG A 328 4.66 23.25 -11.75
CA ARG A 328 4.61 24.49 -12.53
C ARG A 328 5.72 24.56 -13.60
N LYS A 329 6.96 24.19 -13.27
CA LYS A 329 8.06 24.13 -14.26
C LYS A 329 7.79 23.11 -15.37
N ILE A 330 7.31 21.92 -15.05
CA ILE A 330 6.98 20.89 -16.05
C ILE A 330 5.82 21.36 -16.95
N THR A 331 4.78 21.97 -16.37
CA THR A 331 3.66 22.55 -17.12
C THR A 331 4.14 23.64 -18.08
N LYS A 332 4.98 24.58 -17.61
CA LYS A 332 5.57 25.63 -18.45
C LYS A 332 6.44 25.08 -19.59
N ILE A 333 7.26 24.06 -19.31
CA ILE A 333 8.09 23.40 -20.33
C ILE A 333 7.20 22.72 -21.37
N THR A 334 6.10 22.10 -20.94
CA THR A 334 5.18 21.37 -21.81
C THR A 334 4.35 22.32 -22.68
N SER A 335 3.93 23.47 -22.14
CA SER A 335 3.23 24.52 -22.90
C SER A 335 4.15 25.32 -23.84
N SER A 336 5.46 25.33 -23.59
CA SER A 336 6.46 26.01 -24.43
C SER A 336 7.00 25.16 -25.59
N ARG A 337 6.67 23.87 -25.66
CA ARG A 337 7.02 23.04 -26.81
C ARG A 337 6.11 23.42 -27.99
N PRO A 338 6.65 23.69 -29.18
CA PRO A 338 5.82 23.90 -30.35
C PRO A 338 4.95 22.66 -30.59
N PRO A 339 3.70 22.82 -31.08
CA PRO A 339 2.88 21.67 -31.45
C PRO A 339 3.66 20.82 -32.45
N ALA A 340 3.66 19.49 -32.23
CA ALA A 340 4.25 18.57 -33.19
C ALA A 340 3.56 18.76 -34.55
N ASP A 341 4.37 18.74 -35.61
CA ASP A 341 3.94 18.94 -37.00
C ASP A 341 2.66 18.14 -37.31
N PRO A 342 1.54 18.79 -37.65
CA PRO A 342 0.28 18.13 -37.95
C PRO A 342 0.34 17.20 -39.17
N SER A 343 1.38 17.30 -40.00
CA SER A 343 1.55 16.44 -41.19
C SER A 343 1.95 15.00 -40.88
N LEU A 344 2.31 14.69 -39.62
CA LEU A 344 2.67 13.34 -39.16
C LEU A 344 1.55 12.59 -38.44
N PHE A 345 0.34 13.17 -38.32
CA PHE A 345 -0.82 12.51 -37.71
C PHE A 345 -2.05 12.54 -38.64
N PRO A 346 -2.69 11.40 -38.94
CA PRO A 346 -3.88 11.37 -39.78
C PRO A 346 -5.05 12.15 -39.13
N ALA A 347 -5.67 13.01 -39.94
CA ALA A 347 -6.55 14.12 -39.57
C ALA A 347 -7.94 13.77 -38.99
N ASN A 348 -8.08 12.76 -38.14
CA ASN A 348 -9.40 12.39 -37.58
C ASN A 348 -9.35 11.85 -36.13
N ILE A 349 -8.77 12.63 -35.21
CA ILE A 349 -8.85 12.33 -33.77
C ILE A 349 -9.48 13.54 -33.06
N PRO A 350 -10.68 13.41 -32.45
CA PRO A 350 -11.29 14.50 -31.70
C PRO A 350 -10.49 14.79 -30.42
N PRO A 351 -10.56 16.02 -29.88
CA PRO A 351 -9.83 16.38 -28.68
C PRO A 351 -10.39 15.58 -27.50
N CYS A 352 -9.58 14.73 -26.88
CA CYS A 352 -9.91 14.14 -25.60
C CYS A 352 -9.97 15.26 -24.56
N SER A 353 -11.19 15.58 -24.12
CA SER A 353 -11.45 16.46 -22.98
C SER A 353 -10.70 15.93 -21.76
N GLY A 354 -9.87 16.80 -21.18
CA GLY A 354 -9.20 16.54 -19.92
C GLY A 354 -10.23 16.35 -18.82
N SER A 355 -10.29 15.15 -18.26
CA SER A 355 -10.84 14.96 -16.92
C SER A 355 -9.69 15.19 -15.94
N ASP A 356 -9.80 16.30 -15.23
CA ASP A 356 -8.98 16.62 -14.08
C ASP A 356 -8.96 15.44 -13.11
N THR A 357 -7.79 14.82 -12.96
CA THR A 357 -7.51 13.88 -11.87
C THR A 357 -6.60 14.60 -10.88
N SER A 358 -7.23 15.49 -10.12
CA SER A 358 -6.72 16.01 -8.85
C SER A 358 -6.68 14.87 -7.84
N GLY A 359 -5.50 14.30 -7.67
CA GLY A 359 -5.20 13.32 -6.63
C GLY A 359 -3.69 13.19 -6.51
N MET A 360 -3.09 14.07 -5.72
CA MET A 360 -1.71 13.94 -5.24
C MET A 360 -1.70 13.35 -3.85
#